data_AF-Q7ZXU5-F1
#
_entry.id   AF-Q7ZXU5-F1
#
_cell.length_a   1.000
_cell.length_b   1.000
_cell.length_c   1.000
_cell.angle_alpha   90.00
_cell.angle_beta   90.00
_cell.angle_gamma   90.00
#
_symmetry.space_group_name_H-M   'P 1'
#
loop_
_entity.id
_entity.type
_entity.pdbx_description
1 polymer ?
#
loop_
_entity_poly.entity_id
_entity_poly.type
_entity_poly.pdbx_seq_one_letter_code
_entity_poly.pdbx_strand_id
1 'polypeptide(L)'
;MSLICLADFEAYAKENLPKATWEYYAAGADECYTRDDNLQAFRRIRLRPRMLRDVSVMDTKTTVLGEEISCPIAIAPTAFHCLAWSDGEMSTARAAEALKLLYVASTYATCSVEEISQAAPEGLRWFQLYVYRDRKLSERLIRRVEALGFKALVLTVDVPYTGKRRTDIRNNFQLPPHLKVKNFEGCLRDTVALITTASPSIPWTHQSAGRTFVGCAV
;
A
#
# COMPACT_ATOMS: atom_id res chain seq x y z
N MET A 1 26.06 10.27 -2.98
CA MET A 1 25.94 9.60 -4.29
C MET A 1 24.57 9.97 -4.87
N SER A 2 24.48 10.32 -6.15
CA SER A 2 23.18 10.61 -6.77
C SER A 2 22.41 9.31 -6.97
N LEU A 3 21.14 9.26 -6.58
CA LEU A 3 20.25 8.12 -6.80
C LEU A 3 19.48 8.39 -8.10
N ILE A 4 19.68 7.55 -9.13
CA ILE A 4 19.19 7.81 -10.49
C ILE A 4 18.19 6.76 -10.99
N CYS A 5 18.09 5.62 -10.31
CA CYS A 5 17.09 4.59 -10.58
C CYS A 5 16.55 3.97 -9.29
N LEU A 6 15.42 3.25 -9.37
CA LEU A 6 14.78 2.64 -8.20
C LEU A 6 15.69 1.65 -7.46
N ALA A 7 16.58 0.96 -8.16
CA ALA A 7 17.54 0.04 -7.53
C ALA A 7 18.56 0.76 -6.64
N ASP A 8 18.90 2.03 -6.95
CA ASP A 8 19.79 2.83 -6.11
C ASP A 8 19.11 3.18 -4.78
N PHE A 9 17.80 3.48 -4.81
CA PHE A 9 17.01 3.70 -3.59
C PHE A 9 16.90 2.42 -2.76
N GLU A 10 16.74 1.27 -3.40
CA GLU A 10 16.71 -0.03 -2.72
C GLU A 10 18.05 -0.31 -2.01
N ALA A 11 19.18 -0.10 -2.70
CA ALA A 11 20.51 -0.27 -2.13
C ALA A 11 20.76 0.72 -0.97
N TYR A 12 20.39 1.99 -1.15
CA TYR A 12 20.49 3.01 -0.11
C TYR A 12 19.64 2.63 1.11
N ALA A 13 18.41 2.16 0.92
CA ALA A 13 17.53 1.73 2.00
C ALA A 13 18.12 0.53 2.76
N LYS A 14 18.69 -0.45 2.06
CA LYS A 14 19.35 -1.60 2.68
C LYS A 14 20.53 -1.22 3.57
N GLU A 15 21.28 -0.18 3.20
CA GLU A 15 22.42 0.32 3.96
C GLU A 15 22.03 1.18 5.17
N ASN A 16 20.90 1.89 5.09
CA ASN A 16 20.52 2.91 6.07
C ASN A 16 19.37 2.48 7.01
N LEU A 17 18.58 1.48 6.66
CA LEU A 17 17.52 0.97 7.52
C LEU A 17 18.06 -0.08 8.50
N PRO A 18 17.49 -0.17 9.72
CA PRO A 18 17.74 -1.31 10.59
C PRO A 18 17.43 -2.63 9.87
N LYS A 19 18.27 -3.64 10.07
CA LYS A 19 18.16 -4.94 9.37
C LYS A 19 16.73 -5.51 9.39
N ALA A 20 16.09 -5.53 10.56
CA ALA A 20 14.73 -6.07 10.71
C ALA A 20 13.69 -5.27 9.91
N THR A 21 13.84 -3.95 9.82
CA THR A 21 12.99 -3.07 9.01
C THR A 21 13.20 -3.32 7.52
N TRP A 22 14.45 -3.34 7.07
CA TRP A 22 14.78 -3.63 5.67
C TRP A 22 14.24 -5.00 5.25
N GLU A 23 14.49 -6.03 6.05
CA GLU A 23 14.05 -7.39 5.76
C GLU A 23 12.52 -7.56 5.83
N TYR A 24 11.80 -6.75 6.61
CA TYR A 24 10.33 -6.72 6.60
C TYR A 24 9.78 -6.23 5.26
N TYR A 25 10.38 -5.16 4.70
CA TYR A 25 9.94 -4.60 3.42
C TYR A 25 10.38 -5.43 2.23
N ALA A 26 11.61 -5.94 2.24
CA ALA A 26 12.20 -6.63 1.09
C ALA A 26 11.79 -8.11 0.98
N ALA A 27 11.22 -8.70 2.02
CA ALA A 27 10.91 -10.14 2.04
C ALA A 27 9.65 -10.51 1.26
N GLY A 28 9.76 -11.62 0.53
CA GLY A 28 8.62 -12.37 0.01
C GLY A 28 8.25 -13.56 0.90
N ALA A 29 7.26 -14.34 0.46
CA ALA A 29 6.89 -15.59 1.13
C ALA A 29 7.94 -16.69 0.89
N ASP A 30 8.23 -17.46 1.94
CA ASP A 30 9.15 -18.60 1.95
C ASP A 30 10.51 -18.33 1.26
N GLU A 31 10.83 -19.02 0.17
CA GLU A 31 12.07 -18.83 -0.62
C GLU A 31 12.06 -17.57 -1.50
N CYS A 32 10.98 -16.78 -1.49
CA CYS A 32 10.80 -15.57 -2.29
C CYS A 32 10.77 -15.79 -3.81
N TYR A 33 10.47 -17.00 -4.28
CA TYR A 33 10.44 -17.32 -5.72
C TYR A 33 9.55 -16.37 -6.53
N THR A 34 8.30 -16.13 -6.08
CA THR A 34 7.39 -15.22 -6.79
C THR A 34 7.86 -13.77 -6.77
N ARG A 35 8.46 -13.31 -5.66
CA ARG A 35 9.03 -11.96 -5.58
C ARG A 35 10.11 -11.76 -6.64
N ASP A 36 11.00 -12.75 -6.77
CA ASP A 36 12.10 -12.67 -7.72
C ASP A 36 11.59 -12.85 -9.16
N ASP A 37 10.63 -13.75 -9.40
CA ASP A 37 10.03 -13.94 -10.72
C ASP A 37 9.21 -12.73 -11.19
N ASN A 38 8.59 -11.95 -10.29
CA ASN A 38 7.90 -10.71 -10.65
C ASN A 38 8.81 -9.76 -11.44
N LEU A 39 10.07 -9.62 -11.02
CA LEU A 39 11.05 -8.80 -11.74
C LEU A 39 11.55 -9.50 -13.01
N GLN A 40 11.81 -10.82 -12.96
CA GLN A 40 12.26 -11.56 -14.15
C GLN A 40 11.19 -11.62 -15.25
N ALA A 41 9.90 -11.60 -14.90
CA ALA A 41 8.79 -11.60 -15.85
C ALA A 41 8.84 -10.41 -16.80
N PHE A 42 9.06 -9.20 -16.27
CA PHE A 42 9.22 -8.01 -17.12
C PHE A 42 10.42 -8.11 -18.06
N ARG A 43 11.51 -8.76 -17.63
CA ARG A 43 12.70 -9.00 -18.47
C ARG A 43 12.47 -10.01 -19.59
N ARG A 44 11.38 -10.78 -19.56
CA ARG A 44 10.99 -11.68 -20.66
C ARG A 44 10.24 -10.94 -21.77
N ILE A 45 9.68 -9.76 -21.48
CA ILE A 45 8.95 -8.94 -22.45
C ILE A 45 9.94 -8.16 -23.31
N ARG A 46 9.68 -8.10 -24.62
CA ARG A 46 10.46 -7.32 -25.59
C ARG A 46 9.57 -6.27 -26.23
N LEU A 47 10.07 -5.04 -26.30
CA LEU A 47 9.36 -3.93 -26.95
C LEU A 47 9.70 -3.89 -28.45
N ARG A 48 8.70 -3.61 -29.28
CA ARG A 48 8.86 -3.35 -30.71
C ARG A 48 8.60 -1.87 -30.98
N PRO A 49 9.61 -1.00 -30.86
CA PRO A 49 9.41 0.44 -31.04
C PRO A 49 8.97 0.75 -32.47
N ARG A 50 8.10 1.76 -32.62
CA ARG A 50 7.67 2.26 -33.93
C ARG A 50 8.46 3.53 -34.24
N MET A 51 9.22 3.50 -35.33
CA MET A 51 10.04 4.63 -35.77
C MET A 51 9.19 5.68 -36.49
N LEU A 52 9.76 6.88 -36.65
CA LEU A 52 9.15 8.01 -37.38
C LEU A 52 7.74 8.39 -36.88
N ARG A 53 7.55 8.34 -35.56
CA ARG A 53 6.37 8.88 -34.89
C ARG A 53 6.72 10.23 -34.29
N ASP A 54 5.87 11.23 -34.52
CA ASP A 54 6.00 12.50 -33.82
C ASP A 54 5.70 12.28 -32.33
N VAL A 55 6.72 12.46 -31.52
CA VAL A 55 6.69 12.37 -30.05
C VAL A 55 7.13 13.69 -29.41
N SER A 56 7.05 14.80 -30.16
CA SER A 56 7.37 16.14 -29.66
C SER A 56 6.46 16.58 -28.50
N VAL A 57 5.24 16.03 -28.45
CA VAL A 57 4.30 16.17 -27.34
C VAL A 57 3.89 14.78 -26.86
N MET A 58 4.14 14.48 -25.59
CA MET A 58 3.74 13.23 -24.94
C MET A 58 2.78 13.55 -23.81
N ASP A 59 1.59 12.98 -23.85
CA ASP A 59 0.63 13.03 -22.76
C ASP A 59 0.50 11.64 -22.13
N THR A 60 0.87 11.53 -20.86
CA THR A 60 0.75 10.28 -20.08
C THR A 60 -0.49 10.24 -19.22
N LYS A 61 -1.29 11.32 -19.18
CA LYS A 61 -2.48 11.38 -18.34
C LYS A 61 -3.45 10.27 -18.69
N THR A 62 -4.13 9.77 -17.66
CA THR A 62 -5.18 8.76 -17.81
C THR A 62 -6.21 8.93 -16.71
N THR A 63 -7.32 8.21 -16.82
CA THR A 63 -8.33 8.15 -15.77
C THR A 63 -8.36 6.75 -15.13
N VAL A 64 -8.63 6.70 -13.83
CA VAL A 64 -8.84 5.46 -13.08
C VAL A 64 -10.10 5.62 -12.24
N LEU A 65 -11.11 4.80 -12.51
CA LEU A 65 -12.44 4.89 -11.89
C LEU A 65 -13.09 6.29 -11.95
N GLY A 66 -12.85 7.01 -13.04
CA GLY A 66 -13.40 8.35 -13.28
C GLY A 66 -12.54 9.51 -12.75
N GLU A 67 -11.46 9.23 -12.03
CA GLU A 67 -10.55 10.24 -11.49
C GLU A 67 -9.29 10.35 -12.38
N GLU A 68 -8.87 11.57 -12.73
CA GLU A 68 -7.66 11.81 -13.56
C GLU A 68 -6.38 11.66 -12.73
N ILE A 69 -5.36 11.02 -13.32
CA ILE A 69 -3.99 10.96 -12.80
C ILE A 69 -2.99 11.39 -13.87
N SER A 70 -1.85 11.94 -13.46
CA SER A 70 -0.83 12.51 -14.37
C SER A 70 -0.11 11.47 -15.24
N CYS A 71 -0.01 10.23 -14.76
CA CYS A 71 0.55 9.10 -15.49
C CYS A 71 -0.06 7.78 -14.98
N PRO A 72 0.04 6.66 -15.73
CA PRO A 72 -0.54 5.37 -15.33
C PRO A 72 0.29 4.66 -14.25
N ILE A 73 0.68 5.38 -13.20
CA ILE A 73 1.45 4.90 -12.06
C ILE A 73 0.73 5.34 -10.79
N ALA A 74 0.59 4.43 -9.83
CA ALA A 74 -0.03 4.69 -8.54
C ALA A 74 0.85 4.13 -7.42
N ILE A 75 0.67 4.65 -6.21
CA ILE A 75 1.37 4.16 -5.02
C ILE A 75 0.51 3.09 -4.35
N ALA A 76 1.03 1.86 -4.34
CA ALA A 76 0.39 0.70 -3.73
C ALA A 76 0.34 0.77 -2.20
N PRO A 77 -0.63 0.09 -1.55
CA PRO A 77 -0.73 0.08 -0.10
C PRO A 77 0.42 -0.73 0.51
N THR A 78 1.26 -0.05 1.27
CA THR A 78 2.35 -0.65 2.06
C THR A 78 2.19 -0.20 3.51
N ALA A 79 2.45 -1.11 4.45
CA ALA A 79 2.22 -0.85 5.87
C ALA A 79 3.43 -0.21 6.55
N PHE A 80 3.18 0.47 7.68
CA PHE A 80 4.18 0.95 8.63
C PHE A 80 5.26 1.87 8.04
N HIS A 81 4.93 2.87 7.22
CA HIS A 81 5.95 3.74 6.59
C HIS A 81 6.85 4.45 7.61
N CYS A 82 6.38 4.67 8.84
CA CYS A 82 7.17 5.26 9.91
C CYS A 82 8.39 4.42 10.36
N LEU A 83 8.49 3.16 9.94
CA LEU A 83 9.73 2.39 10.11
C LEU A 83 10.85 2.89 9.19
N ALA A 84 10.51 3.43 8.02
CA ALA A 84 11.47 3.92 7.04
C ALA A 84 11.79 5.41 7.23
N TRP A 85 10.80 6.21 7.63
CA TRP A 85 10.95 7.65 7.78
C TRP A 85 9.90 8.22 8.73
N SER A 86 10.25 9.18 9.60
CA SER A 86 9.36 9.67 10.67
C SER A 86 8.00 10.18 10.20
N ASP A 87 7.95 10.88 9.06
CA ASP A 87 6.70 11.40 8.49
C ASP A 87 5.85 10.32 7.81
N GLY A 88 6.43 9.14 7.56
CA GLY A 88 5.74 7.95 7.07
C GLY A 88 4.77 8.21 5.91
N GLU A 89 3.52 7.78 6.09
CA GLU A 89 2.48 7.86 5.07
C GLU A 89 2.11 9.31 4.71
N MET A 90 2.37 10.30 5.57
CA MET A 90 2.14 11.71 5.25
C MET A 90 3.09 12.20 4.16
N SER A 91 4.37 11.79 4.20
CA SER A 91 5.33 12.11 3.12
C SER A 91 4.89 11.50 1.80
N THR A 92 4.44 10.24 1.83
CA THR A 92 3.90 9.54 0.65
C THR A 92 2.68 10.27 0.08
N ALA A 93 1.76 10.70 0.93
CA ALA A 93 0.57 11.43 0.52
C ALA A 93 0.89 12.79 -0.13
N ARG A 94 1.79 13.58 0.48
CA ARG A 94 2.26 14.86 -0.10
C ARG A 94 2.91 14.66 -1.46
N ALA A 95 3.75 13.64 -1.61
CA ALA A 95 4.41 13.33 -2.89
C ALA A 95 3.39 12.92 -3.96
N ALA A 96 2.40 12.09 -3.60
CA ALA A 96 1.33 11.68 -4.50
C ALA A 96 0.49 12.88 -4.98
N GLU A 97 0.10 13.78 -4.06
CA GLU A 97 -0.62 15.01 -4.41
C GLU A 97 0.20 15.91 -5.33
N ALA A 98 1.46 16.18 -4.98
CA ALA A 98 2.35 17.03 -5.77
C ALA A 98 2.54 16.51 -7.21
N LEU A 99 2.59 15.19 -7.37
CA LEU A 99 2.71 14.52 -8.67
C LEU A 99 1.36 14.21 -9.34
N LYS A 100 0.22 14.49 -8.68
CA LYS A 100 -1.13 14.13 -9.13
C LYS A 100 -1.26 12.64 -9.45
N LEU A 101 -0.75 11.81 -8.55
CA LEU A 101 -0.85 10.35 -8.61
C LEU A 101 -1.92 9.85 -7.64
N LEU A 102 -2.44 8.66 -7.93
CA LEU A 102 -3.27 7.92 -6.99
C LEU A 102 -2.39 7.32 -5.88
N TYR A 103 -2.74 7.56 -4.61
CA TYR A 103 -2.17 6.86 -3.45
C TYR A 103 -3.21 5.95 -2.79
N VAL A 104 -2.88 4.67 -2.63
CA VAL A 104 -3.68 3.72 -1.86
C VAL A 104 -3.11 3.60 -0.44
N ALA A 105 -3.79 4.15 0.56
CA ALA A 105 -3.37 4.05 1.96
C ALA A 105 -3.67 2.68 2.54
N SER A 106 -2.74 2.11 3.31
CA SER A 106 -2.93 0.82 3.97
C SER A 106 -3.83 0.92 5.20
N THR A 107 -4.63 -0.13 5.46
CA THR A 107 -5.27 -0.29 6.77
C THR A 107 -4.24 -0.32 7.91
N TYR A 108 -3.03 -0.85 7.65
CA TYR A 108 -1.92 -0.94 8.59
C TYR A 108 -0.97 0.28 8.57
N ALA A 109 -1.48 1.46 8.23
CA ALA A 109 -0.69 2.69 8.26
C ALA A 109 -0.26 3.09 9.69
N THR A 110 0.94 3.67 9.78
CA THR A 110 1.48 4.29 11.00
C THR A 110 1.06 5.75 11.18
N CYS A 111 0.56 6.40 10.14
CA CYS A 111 -0.25 7.62 10.22
C CYS A 111 -1.75 7.29 10.16
N SER A 112 -2.59 8.07 10.83
CA SER A 112 -4.05 7.90 10.71
C SER A 112 -4.55 8.39 9.35
N VAL A 113 -5.71 7.92 8.91
CA VAL A 113 -6.33 8.42 7.67
C VAL A 113 -6.63 9.92 7.71
N GLU A 114 -6.88 10.52 8.88
CA GLU A 114 -6.99 11.98 9.04
C GLU A 114 -5.65 12.67 8.83
N GLU A 115 -4.58 12.18 9.46
CA GLU A 115 -3.23 12.75 9.28
C GLU A 115 -2.81 12.68 7.81
N ILE A 116 -3.08 11.55 7.14
CA ILE A 116 -2.84 11.36 5.71
C ILE A 116 -3.68 12.35 4.88
N SER A 117 -4.98 12.47 5.17
CA SER A 117 -5.88 13.37 4.46
C SER A 117 -5.53 14.85 4.69
N GLN A 118 -5.07 15.21 5.88
CA GLN A 118 -4.69 16.57 6.23
C GLN A 118 -3.33 16.94 5.61
N ALA A 119 -2.41 15.98 5.50
CA ALA A 119 -1.12 16.20 4.85
C ALA A 119 -1.24 16.42 3.33
N ALA A 120 -2.29 15.88 2.71
CA ALA A 120 -2.58 15.97 1.28
C ALA A 120 -4.08 16.16 1.03
N PRO A 121 -4.62 17.38 1.28
CA PRO A 121 -6.04 17.67 1.23
C PRO A 121 -6.66 17.44 -0.16
N GLU A 122 -5.90 17.72 -1.23
CA GLU A 122 -6.33 17.61 -2.63
C GLU A 122 -5.84 16.31 -3.30
N GLY A 123 -5.04 15.51 -2.60
CA GLY A 123 -4.48 14.27 -3.12
C GLY A 123 -5.55 13.20 -3.37
N LEU A 124 -5.49 12.57 -4.55
CA LEU A 124 -6.35 11.43 -4.90
C LEU A 124 -5.96 10.20 -4.07
N ARG A 125 -6.85 9.78 -3.18
CA ARG A 125 -6.60 8.71 -2.22
C ARG A 125 -7.65 7.60 -2.28
N TRP A 126 -7.18 6.36 -2.30
CA TRP A 126 -7.98 5.16 -2.05
C TRP A 126 -7.54 4.50 -0.75
N PHE A 127 -8.38 3.62 -0.20
CA PHE A 127 -8.10 2.94 1.06
C PHE A 127 -8.09 1.43 0.87
N GLN A 128 -6.96 0.80 1.19
CA GLN A 128 -6.87 -0.66 1.23
C GLN A 128 -7.53 -1.17 2.51
N LEU A 129 -8.39 -2.18 2.38
CA LEU A 129 -9.19 -2.75 3.46
C LEU A 129 -8.99 -4.26 3.56
N TYR A 130 -8.78 -4.75 4.79
CA TYR A 130 -9.05 -6.13 5.18
C TYR A 130 -10.44 -6.21 5.84
N VAL A 131 -11.24 -7.22 5.52
CA VAL A 131 -12.52 -7.41 6.22
C VAL A 131 -12.30 -8.24 7.48
N TYR A 132 -12.38 -7.58 8.62
CA TYR A 132 -12.20 -8.19 9.93
C TYR A 132 -13.40 -9.03 10.34
N ARG A 133 -13.18 -10.01 11.23
CA ARG A 133 -14.24 -10.81 11.87
C ARG A 133 -15.28 -9.93 12.55
N ASP A 134 -14.83 -8.89 13.26
CA ASP A 134 -15.72 -7.81 13.69
C ASP A 134 -16.07 -6.92 12.49
N ARG A 135 -17.23 -7.17 11.90
CA ARG A 135 -17.74 -6.39 10.77
C ARG A 135 -18.01 -4.92 11.14
N LYS A 136 -18.33 -4.63 12.41
CA LYS A 136 -18.53 -3.25 12.86
C LYS A 136 -17.22 -2.45 12.80
N LEU A 137 -16.07 -3.09 13.05
CA LEU A 137 -14.77 -2.45 12.88
C LEU A 137 -14.52 -2.06 11.43
N SER A 138 -14.79 -2.98 10.50
CA SER A 138 -14.64 -2.72 9.06
C SER A 138 -15.58 -1.59 8.61
N GLU A 139 -16.83 -1.61 9.07
CA GLU A 139 -17.81 -0.56 8.77
C GLU A 139 -17.38 0.82 9.31
N ARG A 140 -16.87 0.89 10.55
CA ARG A 140 -16.35 2.15 11.11
C ARG A 140 -15.21 2.72 10.29
N LEU A 141 -14.26 1.88 9.85
CA LEU A 141 -13.16 2.32 8.99
C LEU A 141 -13.67 2.84 7.64
N ILE A 142 -14.60 2.13 7.00
CA ILE A 142 -15.19 2.55 5.73
C ILE A 142 -15.85 3.93 5.87
N ARG A 143 -16.73 4.10 6.88
CA ARG A 143 -17.42 5.39 7.10
C ARG A 143 -16.42 6.52 7.38
N ARG A 144 -15.33 6.23 8.10
CA ARG A 144 -14.27 7.20 8.43
C ARG A 144 -13.54 7.67 7.17
N VAL A 145 -13.15 6.75 6.27
CA VAL A 145 -12.44 7.14 5.03
C VAL A 145 -13.37 7.78 4.00
N GLU A 146 -14.64 7.36 3.93
CA GLU A 146 -15.67 8.02 3.11
C GLU A 146 -15.84 9.48 3.53
N ALA A 147 -15.91 9.76 4.84
CA ALA A 147 -16.01 11.12 5.37
C ALA A 147 -14.77 12.00 5.09
N LEU A 148 -13.62 11.38 4.84
CA LEU A 148 -12.34 12.04 4.50
C LEU A 148 -12.09 12.13 2.99
N GLY A 149 -13.09 11.82 2.16
CA GLY A 149 -13.03 11.99 0.71
C GLY A 149 -12.22 10.91 -0.03
N PHE A 150 -11.91 9.77 0.61
CA PHE A 150 -11.30 8.64 -0.10
C PHE A 150 -12.27 8.12 -1.18
N LYS A 151 -11.76 7.94 -2.40
CA LYS A 151 -12.60 7.73 -3.60
C LYS A 151 -12.96 6.27 -3.87
N ALA A 152 -12.19 5.33 -3.37
CA ALA A 152 -12.46 3.91 -3.55
C ALA A 152 -11.86 3.05 -2.43
N LEU A 153 -12.36 1.82 -2.34
CA LEU A 153 -11.83 0.77 -1.47
C LEU A 153 -11.07 -0.27 -2.30
N VAL A 154 -9.85 -0.57 -1.86
CA VAL A 154 -9.04 -1.67 -2.40
C VAL A 154 -9.15 -2.86 -1.45
N LEU A 155 -9.96 -3.84 -1.82
CA LEU A 155 -10.22 -4.98 -0.96
C LEU A 155 -9.14 -6.05 -1.18
N THR A 156 -8.37 -6.34 -0.13
CA THR A 156 -7.36 -7.40 -0.15
C THR A 156 -8.02 -8.74 0.21
N VAL A 157 -8.03 -9.67 -0.75
CA VAL A 157 -8.78 -10.94 -0.66
C VAL A 157 -7.89 -12.18 -0.60
N ASP A 158 -6.59 -12.01 -0.75
CA ASP A 158 -5.57 -13.07 -0.83
C ASP A 158 -4.84 -13.33 0.51
N VAL A 159 -5.16 -12.58 1.56
CA VAL A 159 -4.58 -12.74 2.90
C VAL A 159 -5.64 -13.20 3.93
N PRO A 160 -6.21 -14.42 3.82
CA PRO A 160 -7.00 -15.00 4.91
C PRO A 160 -6.11 -15.32 6.13
N TYR A 161 -4.84 -15.63 5.88
CA TYR A 161 -3.75 -15.76 6.83
C TYR A 161 -2.52 -15.11 6.22
N THR A 162 -1.59 -14.63 7.05
CA THR A 162 -0.34 -14.07 6.54
C THR A 162 0.55 -15.12 5.90
N GLY A 163 1.13 -14.76 4.75
CA GLY A 163 2.19 -15.53 4.13
C GLY A 163 3.40 -15.68 5.07
N LYS A 164 4.12 -16.79 4.93
CA LYS A 164 5.26 -17.12 5.79
C LYS A 164 6.52 -16.38 5.33
N ARG A 165 6.76 -15.18 5.86
CA ARG A 165 8.02 -14.44 5.63
C ARG A 165 9.08 -14.92 6.62
N ARG A 166 10.04 -15.72 6.15
CA ARG A 166 11.03 -16.40 7.01
C ARG A 166 11.98 -15.42 7.72
N THR A 167 12.27 -14.28 7.10
CA THR A 167 13.07 -13.21 7.70
C THR A 167 12.39 -12.60 8.91
N ASP A 168 11.09 -12.28 8.81
CA ASP A 168 10.31 -11.77 9.94
C ASP A 168 10.33 -12.75 11.12
N ILE A 169 10.17 -14.04 10.85
CA ILE A 169 10.20 -15.09 11.88
C ILE A 169 11.58 -15.14 12.55
N ARG A 170 12.67 -15.10 11.77
CA ARG A 170 14.04 -15.12 12.31
C ARG A 170 14.39 -13.88 13.11
N ASN A 171 13.88 -12.72 12.69
CA ASN A 171 14.10 -11.45 13.38
C ASN A 171 13.12 -11.24 14.54
N ASN A 172 12.15 -12.14 14.72
CA ASN A 172 11.01 -11.95 15.62
C ASN A 172 10.38 -10.56 15.42
N PHE A 173 10.07 -10.22 14.16
CA PHE A 173 9.67 -8.86 13.79
C PHE A 173 8.43 -8.42 14.57
N GLN A 174 8.54 -7.26 15.19
CA GLN A 174 7.46 -6.57 15.90
C GLN A 174 7.54 -5.09 15.56
N LEU A 175 6.38 -4.43 15.51
CA LEU A 175 6.35 -2.98 15.37
C LEU A 175 6.99 -2.35 16.63
N PRO A 176 8.00 -1.45 16.50
CA PRO A 176 8.63 -0.81 17.64
C PRO A 176 7.60 -0.14 18.57
N PRO A 177 7.78 -0.17 19.91
CA PRO A 177 6.74 0.27 20.85
C PRO A 177 6.28 1.73 20.72
N HIS A 178 7.12 2.58 20.13
CA HIS A 178 6.80 3.99 19.88
C HIS A 178 5.95 4.20 18.62
N LEU A 179 5.80 3.17 17.77
CA LEU A 179 4.96 3.17 16.59
C LEU A 179 3.68 2.36 16.86
N LYS A 180 2.58 2.80 16.25
CA LYS A 180 1.28 2.14 16.36
C LYS A 180 0.60 2.10 15.02
N VAL A 181 -0.35 1.18 14.87
CA VAL A 181 -1.30 1.21 13.76
C VAL A 181 -2.41 2.20 14.09
N LYS A 182 -2.22 3.46 13.68
CA LYS A 182 -3.07 4.57 14.13
C LYS A 182 -4.54 4.46 13.70
N ASN A 183 -4.83 3.71 12.64
CA ASN A 183 -6.21 3.45 12.23
C ASN A 183 -7.02 2.66 13.29
N PHE A 184 -6.35 1.92 14.17
CA PHE A 184 -6.98 1.15 15.25
C PHE A 184 -6.72 1.69 16.65
N GLU A 185 -6.05 2.85 16.77
CA GLU A 185 -5.78 3.43 18.07
C GLU A 185 -7.09 3.70 18.83
N GLY A 186 -7.15 3.25 20.08
CA GLY A 186 -8.37 3.31 20.90
C GLY A 186 -9.42 2.21 20.61
N CYS A 187 -9.29 1.44 19.52
CA CYS A 187 -10.23 0.36 19.18
C CYS A 187 -9.75 -1.04 19.62
N LEU A 188 -8.45 -1.26 19.81
CA LEU A 188 -7.88 -2.56 20.17
C LEU A 188 -6.87 -2.39 21.31
N ARG A 189 -6.95 -3.28 22.32
CA ARG A 189 -6.02 -3.28 23.47
C ARG A 189 -4.62 -3.80 23.09
N ASP A 190 -4.51 -4.66 22.08
CA ASP A 190 -3.24 -5.22 21.60
C ASP A 190 -3.16 -5.15 20.07
N THR A 191 -2.11 -4.50 19.56
CA THR A 191 -1.85 -4.32 18.11
C THR A 191 -1.40 -5.63 17.44
N VAL A 192 -0.88 -6.59 18.23
CA VAL A 192 -0.31 -7.86 17.74
C VAL A 192 -1.38 -8.84 17.23
N ALA A 193 -2.63 -8.73 17.70
CA ALA A 193 -3.71 -9.65 17.31
C ALA A 193 -4.36 -9.35 15.95
N LEU A 194 -4.03 -8.20 15.33
CA LEU A 194 -4.72 -7.70 14.13
C LEU A 194 -4.57 -8.61 12.91
N ILE A 195 -3.43 -9.27 12.75
CA ILE A 195 -3.13 -10.12 11.59
C ILE A 195 -3.99 -11.39 11.57
N THR A 196 -4.35 -11.93 12.74
CA THR A 196 -5.20 -13.13 12.91
C THR A 196 -6.71 -12.85 12.84
N THR A 197 -7.11 -11.60 12.63
CA THR A 197 -8.53 -11.18 12.69
C THR A 197 -9.19 -10.95 11.34
N ALA A 198 -8.45 -11.09 10.23
CA ALA A 198 -9.05 -11.15 8.90
C ALA A 198 -10.04 -12.32 8.85
N SER A 199 -11.20 -12.10 8.24
CA SER A 199 -12.22 -13.13 8.11
C SER A 199 -11.85 -14.07 6.96
N PRO A 200 -11.65 -15.38 7.20
CA PRO A 200 -11.34 -16.34 6.14
C PRO A 200 -12.55 -16.67 5.26
N SER A 201 -13.74 -16.19 5.61
CA SER A 201 -15.02 -16.52 4.98
C SER A 201 -15.70 -15.24 4.48
N ILE A 202 -15.38 -14.81 3.27
CA ILE A 202 -16.06 -13.70 2.58
C ILE A 202 -16.59 -14.22 1.25
N PRO A 203 -17.90 -14.51 1.13
CA PRO A 203 -18.51 -14.84 -0.15
C PRO A 203 -18.72 -13.58 -1.01
N TRP A 204 -18.65 -13.73 -2.33
CA TRP A 204 -18.80 -12.64 -3.31
C TRP A 204 -20.15 -11.89 -3.25
N THR A 205 -21.18 -12.49 -2.65
CA THR A 205 -22.55 -11.96 -2.60
C THR A 205 -22.74 -10.71 -1.73
N HIS A 206 -21.75 -10.30 -0.93
CA HIS A 206 -21.87 -9.16 0.00
C HIS A 206 -21.37 -7.80 -0.54
N GLN A 207 -20.96 -7.69 -1.81
CA GLN A 207 -20.42 -6.44 -2.38
C GLN A 207 -21.48 -5.48 -2.96
N SER A 208 -22.77 -5.79 -2.89
CA SER A 208 -23.85 -5.10 -3.61
C SER A 208 -24.41 -3.82 -2.93
N ALA A 209 -23.56 -2.95 -2.39
CA ALA A 209 -23.99 -1.72 -1.71
C ALA A 209 -23.63 -0.41 -2.47
N GLY A 210 -23.54 -0.44 -3.80
CA GLY A 210 -23.30 0.76 -4.62
C GLY A 210 -21.90 1.39 -4.46
N ARG A 211 -20.94 0.65 -3.92
CA ARG A 211 -19.55 1.08 -3.69
C ARG A 211 -18.62 0.49 -4.74
N THR A 212 -17.65 1.27 -5.19
CA THR A 212 -16.62 0.77 -6.11
C THR A 212 -15.54 0.03 -5.34
N PHE A 213 -15.51 -1.29 -5.52
CA PHE A 213 -14.45 -2.16 -4.99
C PHE A 213 -13.45 -2.49 -6.08
N VAL A 214 -12.17 -2.39 -5.75
CA VAL A 214 -11.09 -2.97 -6.57
C VAL A 214 -10.52 -4.14 -5.79
N GLY A 215 -10.68 -5.36 -6.32
CA GLY A 215 -9.99 -6.53 -5.79
C GLY A 215 -8.51 -6.44 -6.16
N CYS A 216 -7.62 -6.49 -5.17
CA CYS A 216 -6.17 -6.52 -5.40
C CYS A 216 -5.60 -7.74 -4.66
N ALA A 217 -4.82 -8.53 -5.40
CA ALA A 217 -3.86 -9.45 -4.83
C ALA A 217 -2.50 -8.74 -4.76
N VAL A 218 -1.78 -8.85 -3.63
CA VAL A 218 -0.47 -8.22 -3.39
C VAL A 218 0.63 -9.28 -3.46
#